data_AF-A0A7C4FCL3-F1
#
_entry.id   AF-A0A7C4FCL3-F1
#
_cell.length_a   1.000
_cell.length_b   1.000
_cell.length_c   1.000
_cell.angle_alpha   90.00
_cell.angle_beta   90.00
_cell.angle_gamma   90.00
#
_symmetry.space_group_name_H-M   'P 1'
#
loop_
_entity.id
_entity.type
_entity.pdbx_description
1 polymer ?
#
loop_
_entity_poly.entity_id
_entity_poly.type
_entity_poly.pdbx_seq_one_letter_code
_entity_poly.pdbx_strand_id
1 'polypeptide(L)'
;MIDYKLHSRYVINMKMIPQSPIHIGAGEGGFVKSIVFINVSGNPLPIIPAESVKGVLRSIAARIAGSMKFNTAMYGLNVDDIVKNHKKDIHTDYVNKLLNENRKEELTGKIKEVLKNIKLSEKHINNIVEELGLKEALELAVSLLCPICLLFGSRYYSGKILITDAIPVNLNGNPTSPKMEMQTCTSISRICRTVEAGRLYTVQYIVPDNIVYK
;
A
#
# COMPACT_ATOMS: atom_id res chain seq x y z
N MET A 1 -5.12 23.18 -2.16
CA MET A 1 -5.57 22.07 -1.27
C MET A 1 -6.99 21.71 -1.67
N ILE A 2 -7.25 20.47 -2.08
CA ILE A 2 -8.59 20.03 -2.51
C ILE A 2 -9.51 20.00 -1.28
N ASP A 3 -10.55 20.84 -1.25
CA ASP A 3 -11.48 20.94 -0.13
C ASP A 3 -12.52 19.82 -0.19
N TYR A 4 -12.18 18.65 0.35
CA TYR A 4 -13.12 17.55 0.54
C TYR A 4 -13.89 17.74 1.84
N LYS A 5 -15.20 17.98 1.74
CA LYS A 5 -16.09 17.92 2.90
C LYS A 5 -16.23 16.47 3.36
N LEU A 6 -15.80 16.16 4.58
CA LEU A 6 -16.01 14.84 5.17
C LEU A 6 -17.51 14.64 5.43
N HIS A 7 -18.16 13.83 4.60
CA HIS A 7 -19.59 13.52 4.75
C HIS A 7 -19.85 12.45 5.82
N SER A 8 -19.06 11.39 5.82
CA SER A 8 -19.23 10.24 6.71
C SER A 8 -17.91 9.52 6.93
N ARG A 9 -17.68 9.00 8.13
CA ARG A 9 -16.57 8.11 8.46
C ARG A 9 -17.14 6.79 9.02
N TYR A 10 -16.86 5.70 8.33
CA TYR A 10 -17.18 4.36 8.81
C TYR A 10 -15.98 3.81 9.59
N VAL A 11 -16.24 3.28 10.78
CA VAL A 11 -15.22 2.68 11.64
C VAL A 11 -15.46 1.18 11.71
N ILE A 12 -14.49 0.39 11.26
CA ILE A 12 -14.55 -1.08 11.26
C ILE A 12 -13.52 -1.58 12.27
N ASN A 13 -14.01 -2.18 13.37
CA ASN A 13 -13.15 -2.81 14.37
C ASN A 13 -12.85 -4.25 13.95
N MET A 14 -11.63 -4.49 13.47
CA MET A 14 -11.20 -5.81 13.04
C MET A 14 -10.53 -6.57 14.20
N LYS A 15 -10.65 -7.89 14.17
CA LYS A 15 -9.90 -8.80 15.04
C LYS A 15 -9.17 -9.80 14.14
N MET A 16 -7.86 -9.89 14.26
CA MET A 16 -7.06 -10.84 13.48
C MET A 16 -6.59 -11.97 14.40
N ILE A 17 -6.92 -13.21 14.02
CA ILE A 17 -6.57 -14.42 14.77
C ILE A 17 -5.56 -15.21 13.91
N PRO A 18 -4.29 -15.30 14.32
CA PRO A 18 -3.29 -16.10 13.61
C PRO A 18 -3.74 -17.56 13.50
N GLN A 19 -3.85 -18.09 12.28
CA GLN A 19 -4.11 -19.52 12.02
C GLN A 19 -2.82 -20.32 11.83
N SER A 20 -1.73 -19.63 11.51
CA SER A 20 -0.39 -20.18 11.28
C SER A 20 0.66 -19.22 11.85
N PRO A 21 1.90 -19.68 12.06
CA PRO A 21 2.99 -18.82 12.49
C PRO A 21 3.10 -17.54 11.66
N ILE A 22 3.26 -16.39 12.32
CA ILE A 22 3.37 -15.08 11.66
C ILE A 22 4.74 -14.47 11.93
N HIS A 23 5.41 -14.03 10.86
CA HIS A 23 6.62 -13.23 10.94
C HIS A 23 6.39 -11.89 10.23
N ILE A 24 6.65 -10.78 10.94
CA ILE A 24 6.63 -9.42 10.38
C ILE A 24 7.96 -8.77 10.72
N GLY A 25 8.85 -8.70 9.73
CA GLY A 25 10.24 -8.30 9.92
C GLY A 25 10.42 -6.81 10.19
N ALA A 26 11.35 -6.48 11.11
CA ALA A 26 11.72 -5.09 11.44
C ALA A 26 12.79 -4.46 10.53
N GLY A 27 13.28 -5.20 9.55
CA GLY A 27 14.36 -4.79 8.64
C GLY A 27 15.39 -5.89 8.43
N GLU A 28 16.33 -5.67 7.51
CA GLU A 28 17.41 -6.62 7.19
C GLU A 28 18.68 -6.21 7.93
N GLY A 29 19.04 -6.96 8.98
CA GLY A 29 20.29 -6.77 9.72
C GLY A 29 20.69 -8.04 10.46
N GLY A 30 21.80 -8.65 10.05
CA GLY A 30 22.37 -9.83 10.70
C GLY A 30 21.70 -11.17 10.32
N PHE A 31 22.09 -12.23 11.03
CA PHE A 31 21.62 -13.60 10.80
C PHE A 31 20.19 -13.85 11.30
N VAL A 32 19.67 -12.98 12.17
CA VAL A 32 18.35 -13.13 12.79
C VAL A 32 17.37 -12.14 12.18
N LYS A 33 16.31 -12.65 11.56
CA LYS A 33 15.17 -11.86 11.10
C LYS A 33 14.22 -11.66 12.28
N SER A 34 14.34 -10.53 12.95
CA SER A 34 13.53 -10.15 14.12
C SER A 34 12.16 -9.59 13.74
N ILE A 35 11.21 -9.70 14.66
CA ILE A 35 9.87 -9.13 14.52
C ILE A 35 9.87 -7.63 14.85
N VAL A 36 8.95 -6.85 14.27
CA VAL A 36 8.70 -5.44 14.64
C VAL A 36 8.08 -5.35 16.03
N PHE A 37 8.70 -4.54 16.91
CA PHE A 37 8.17 -4.20 18.23
C PHE A 37 7.86 -2.71 18.32
N ILE A 38 6.82 -2.36 19.08
CA ILE A 38 6.60 -1.00 19.59
C ILE A 38 6.45 -1.06 21.10
N ASN A 39 6.73 0.06 21.76
CA ASN A 39 6.59 0.18 23.19
C ASN A 39 5.15 0.63 23.54
N VAL A 40 4.39 -0.23 24.22
CA VAL A 40 3.04 0.07 24.69
C VAL A 40 3.06 0.09 26.22
N SER A 41 2.87 1.28 26.79
CA SER A 41 2.86 1.48 28.26
C SER A 41 4.10 0.94 28.98
N GLY A 42 5.28 1.05 28.34
CA GLY A 42 6.55 0.58 28.90
C GLY A 42 6.91 -0.88 28.55
N ASN A 43 6.01 -1.62 27.90
CA ASN A 43 6.24 -3.00 27.47
C ASN A 43 6.46 -3.08 25.95
N PRO A 44 7.57 -3.70 25.48
CA PRO A 44 7.78 -3.96 24.07
C PRO A 44 6.84 -5.08 23.60
N LEU A 45 5.93 -4.76 22.68
CA LEU A 45 4.98 -5.71 22.10
C LEU A 45 5.21 -5.87 20.60
N PRO A 46 5.17 -7.11 20.08
CA PRO A 46 5.27 -7.33 18.65
C PRO A 46 3.96 -6.94 17.98
N ILE A 47 4.02 -6.11 16.94
CA ILE A 47 2.83 -5.58 16.28
C ILE A 47 2.67 -6.08 14.85
N ILE A 48 1.46 -5.91 14.34
CA ILE A 48 1.20 -5.91 12.91
C ILE A 48 1.08 -4.45 12.47
N PRO A 49 2.10 -3.89 11.78
CA PRO A 49 2.06 -2.50 11.34
C PRO A 49 0.91 -2.26 10.36
N ALA A 50 0.28 -1.09 10.47
CA ALA A 50 -0.78 -0.64 9.58
C ALA A 50 -0.34 -0.68 8.12
N GLU A 51 0.90 -0.31 7.84
CA GLU A 51 1.54 -0.24 6.53
C GLU A 51 1.70 -1.65 5.93
N SER A 52 2.00 -2.65 6.76
CA SER A 52 2.07 -4.05 6.33
C SER A 52 0.69 -4.54 5.91
N VAL A 53 -0.34 -4.31 6.74
CA VAL A 53 -1.73 -4.68 6.41
C VAL A 53 -2.21 -3.94 5.16
N LYS A 54 -1.98 -2.63 5.10
CA LYS A 54 -2.34 -1.77 3.97
C LYS A 54 -1.63 -2.21 2.69
N GLY A 55 -0.36 -2.60 2.78
CA GLY A 55 0.42 -3.12 1.66
C GLY A 55 -0.15 -4.41 1.10
N VAL A 56 -0.48 -5.36 1.97
CA VAL A 56 -1.12 -6.63 1.59
C VAL A 56 -2.49 -6.39 0.96
N LEU A 57 -3.35 -5.60 1.59
CA LEU A 57 -4.68 -5.28 1.06
C LEU A 57 -4.61 -4.56 -0.28
N ARG A 58 -3.69 -3.60 -0.42
CA ARG A 58 -3.45 -2.90 -1.70
C ARG A 58 -2.98 -3.88 -2.78
N SER A 59 -2.08 -4.80 -2.47
CA SER A 59 -1.59 -5.80 -3.43
C SER A 59 -2.73 -6.72 -3.89
N ILE A 60 -3.57 -7.19 -2.97
CA ILE A 60 -4.75 -8.00 -3.29
C ILE A 60 -5.73 -7.19 -4.14
N ALA A 61 -6.03 -5.94 -3.76
CA ALA A 61 -6.92 -5.06 -4.50
C ALA A 61 -6.40 -4.78 -5.92
N ALA A 62 -5.08 -4.63 -6.11
CA ALA A 62 -4.49 -4.47 -7.43
C ALA A 62 -4.67 -5.72 -8.31
N ARG A 63 -4.53 -6.92 -7.73
CA ARG A 63 -4.77 -8.19 -8.43
C ARG A 63 -6.23 -8.35 -8.83
N ILE A 64 -7.16 -8.00 -7.93
CA ILE A 64 -8.61 -8.03 -8.21
C ILE A 64 -8.96 -7.00 -9.28
N ALA A 65 -8.52 -5.75 -9.13
CA ALA A 65 -8.80 -4.70 -10.10
C ALA A 65 -8.23 -5.04 -11.49
N GLY A 66 -7.04 -5.66 -11.55
CA GLY A 66 -6.43 -6.09 -12.82
C GLY A 66 -7.21 -7.17 -13.57
N SER A 67 -8.11 -7.92 -12.91
CA SER A 67 -9.01 -8.89 -13.56
C SER A 67 -10.41 -8.35 -13.83
N MET A 68 -10.74 -7.14 -13.35
CA MET A 68 -12.00 -6.48 -13.62
C MET A 68 -11.96 -5.73 -14.95
N LYS A 69 -13.13 -5.48 -15.52
CA LYS A 69 -13.32 -4.53 -16.63
C LYS A 69 -13.96 -3.27 -16.10
N PHE A 70 -13.28 -2.15 -16.22
CA PHE A 70 -13.82 -0.84 -15.89
C PHE A 70 -14.50 -0.27 -17.14
N ASN A 71 -15.69 0.32 -16.96
CA ASN A 71 -16.45 0.87 -18.08
C ASN A 71 -15.61 1.98 -18.75
N THR A 72 -15.38 1.86 -20.05
CA THR A 72 -14.17 2.34 -20.72
C THR A 72 -14.21 3.83 -21.09
N ALA A 73 -13.04 4.47 -20.97
CA ALA A 73 -12.71 5.89 -21.24
C ALA A 73 -13.44 6.93 -20.36
N MET A 74 -12.72 7.43 -19.36
CA MET A 74 -13.13 8.58 -18.56
C MET A 74 -12.19 9.74 -18.88
N TYR A 75 -12.74 10.83 -19.43
CA TYR A 75 -11.97 12.03 -19.86
C TYR A 75 -10.85 11.71 -20.87
N GLY A 76 -11.10 10.77 -21.79
CA GLY A 76 -10.12 10.34 -22.78
C GLY A 76 -8.96 9.48 -22.22
N LEU A 77 -9.07 9.01 -20.98
CA LEU A 77 -8.11 8.10 -20.34
C LEU A 77 -8.74 6.73 -20.07
N ASN A 78 -7.99 5.67 -20.37
CA ASN A 78 -8.47 4.30 -20.22
C ASN A 78 -8.15 3.76 -18.82
N VAL A 79 -9.17 3.60 -17.98
CA VAL A 79 -9.03 3.11 -16.60
C VAL A 79 -8.46 1.68 -16.54
N ASP A 80 -8.80 0.82 -17.50
CA ASP A 80 -8.25 -0.54 -17.55
C ASP A 80 -6.72 -0.52 -17.73
N ASP A 81 -6.23 0.37 -18.60
CA ASP A 81 -4.79 0.52 -18.84
C ASP A 81 -4.10 1.17 -17.64
N ILE A 82 -4.75 2.13 -16.97
CA ILE A 82 -4.25 2.73 -15.72
C ILE A 82 -4.03 1.64 -14.67
N VAL A 83 -5.04 0.78 -14.44
CA VAL A 83 -4.97 -0.28 -13.44
C VAL A 83 -3.90 -1.32 -13.79
N LYS A 84 -3.79 -1.73 -15.05
CA LYS A 84 -2.75 -2.69 -15.49
C LYS A 84 -1.33 -2.19 -15.28
N ASN A 85 -1.12 -0.88 -15.41
CA ASN A 85 0.19 -0.24 -15.25
C ASN A 85 0.44 0.27 -13.83
N HIS A 86 -0.49 0.03 -12.90
CA HIS A 86 -0.34 0.43 -11.50
C HIS A 86 0.77 -0.37 -10.82
N LYS A 87 1.77 0.34 -10.29
CA LYS A 87 2.86 -0.25 -9.50
C LYS A 87 2.96 0.50 -8.16
N LYS A 88 2.49 -0.13 -7.08
CA LYS A 88 2.41 0.43 -5.71
C LYS A 88 1.54 1.68 -5.60
N ASP A 89 2.07 2.83 -5.98
CA ASP A 89 1.47 4.15 -5.83
C ASP A 89 1.74 5.04 -7.06
N ILE A 90 2.24 4.46 -8.15
CA ILE A 90 2.64 5.14 -9.39
C ILE A 90 2.20 4.41 -10.66
N HIS A 91 2.14 5.16 -11.77
CA HIS A 91 1.72 4.71 -13.10
C HIS A 91 2.72 5.14 -14.17
N THR A 92 4.02 5.14 -13.83
CA THR A 92 5.10 5.68 -14.66
C THR A 92 5.09 5.17 -16.11
N ASP A 93 4.83 3.88 -16.32
CA ASP A 93 4.82 3.29 -17.67
C ASP A 93 3.66 3.84 -18.52
N TYR A 94 2.49 4.01 -17.92
CA TYR A 94 1.31 4.57 -18.59
C TYR A 94 1.47 6.08 -18.84
N VAL A 95 2.00 6.82 -17.87
CA VAL A 95 2.28 8.26 -18.02
C VAL A 95 3.31 8.49 -19.12
N ASN A 96 4.38 7.71 -19.16
CA ASN A 96 5.39 7.82 -20.22
C ASN A 96 4.82 7.46 -21.60
N LYS A 97 3.97 6.43 -21.68
CA LYS A 97 3.26 6.08 -22.91
C LYS A 97 2.42 7.27 -23.41
N LEU A 98 1.62 7.89 -22.54
CA LEU A 98 0.80 9.05 -22.89
C LEU A 98 1.63 10.24 -23.36
N LEU A 99 2.74 10.54 -22.69
CA LEU A 99 3.66 11.62 -23.06
C LEU A 99 4.29 11.43 -24.44
N ASN A 100 4.53 10.17 -24.85
CA ASN A 100 5.09 9.85 -26.16
C ASN A 100 4.03 9.85 -27.28
N GLU A 101 2.80 9.45 -26.97
CA GLU A 101 1.73 9.29 -27.96
C GLU A 101 0.90 10.56 -28.22
N ASN A 102 0.91 11.52 -27.29
CA ASN A 102 0.00 12.68 -27.33
C ASN A 102 0.76 14.01 -27.32
N ARG A 103 0.15 15.06 -27.87
CA ARG A 103 0.70 16.42 -27.78
C ARG A 103 0.49 17.00 -26.38
N LYS A 104 1.33 17.96 -26.00
CA LYS A 104 1.27 18.61 -24.68
C LYS A 104 -0.08 19.31 -24.45
N GLU A 105 -0.63 19.95 -25.49
CA GLU A 105 -1.91 20.66 -25.40
C GLU A 105 -3.06 19.69 -25.10
N GLU A 106 -3.05 18.52 -25.73
CA GLU A 106 -4.07 17.49 -25.54
C GLU A 106 -4.04 16.91 -24.12
N LEU A 107 -2.84 16.58 -23.62
CA LEU A 107 -2.67 16.07 -22.25
C LEU A 107 -3.08 17.10 -21.20
N THR A 108 -2.73 18.37 -21.44
CA THR A 108 -3.16 19.47 -20.56
C THR A 108 -4.68 19.59 -20.53
N GLY A 109 -5.35 19.40 -21.67
CA GLY A 109 -6.81 19.31 -21.74
C GLY A 109 -7.37 18.19 -20.86
N LYS A 110 -6.86 16.96 -21.03
CA LYS A 110 -7.27 15.78 -20.24
C LYS A 110 -7.08 15.99 -18.73
N ILE A 111 -5.94 16.57 -18.32
CA ILE A 111 -5.66 16.89 -16.90
C ILE A 111 -6.68 17.90 -16.37
N LYS A 112 -6.94 18.97 -17.11
CA LYS A 112 -7.91 20.00 -16.72
C LYS A 112 -9.31 19.43 -16.57
N GLU A 113 -9.73 18.54 -17.46
CA GLU A 113 -11.02 17.85 -17.33
C GLU A 113 -11.09 17.02 -16.05
N VAL A 114 -10.10 16.17 -15.78
CA VAL A 114 -10.06 15.35 -14.56
C VAL A 114 -10.15 16.23 -13.30
N LEU A 115 -9.33 17.30 -13.23
CA LEU A 115 -9.26 18.16 -12.06
C LEU A 115 -10.51 19.03 -11.88
N LYS A 116 -11.16 19.46 -12.97
CA LYS A 116 -12.46 20.17 -12.90
C LYS A 116 -13.55 19.31 -12.27
N ASN A 117 -13.56 18.01 -12.54
CA ASN A 117 -14.55 17.09 -11.97
C ASN A 117 -14.43 16.91 -10.45
N ILE A 118 -13.27 17.25 -9.88
CA ILE A 118 -13.02 17.25 -8.44
C ILE A 118 -13.43 18.61 -7.82
N LYS A 119 -14.10 19.48 -8.58
CA LYS A 119 -14.59 20.80 -8.16
C LYS A 119 -13.47 21.76 -7.74
N LEU A 120 -12.28 21.62 -8.33
CA LEU A 120 -11.21 22.61 -8.18
C LEU A 120 -11.50 23.85 -9.04
N SER A 121 -11.17 25.03 -8.52
CA SER A 121 -11.23 26.28 -9.28
C SER A 121 -10.19 26.29 -10.41
N GLU A 122 -10.49 26.95 -11.53
CA GLU A 122 -9.57 27.01 -12.68
C GLU A 122 -8.20 27.60 -12.32
N LYS A 123 -8.17 28.58 -11.40
CA LYS A 123 -6.93 29.16 -10.89
C LYS A 123 -6.05 28.12 -10.20
N HIS A 124 -6.63 27.26 -9.36
CA HIS A 124 -5.87 26.20 -8.69
C HIS A 124 -5.37 25.14 -9.67
N ILE A 125 -6.16 24.82 -10.70
CA ILE A 125 -5.76 23.85 -11.71
C ILE A 125 -4.53 24.33 -12.48
N ASN A 126 -4.53 25.59 -12.92
CA ASN A 126 -3.38 26.15 -13.63
C ASN A 126 -2.13 26.17 -12.74
N ASN A 127 -2.26 26.60 -11.48
CA ASN A 127 -1.14 26.58 -10.52
C ASN A 127 -0.58 25.16 -10.34
N ILE A 128 -1.43 24.14 -10.21
CA ILE A 128 -0.98 22.74 -10.06
C ILE A 128 -0.14 22.30 -11.26
N VAL A 129 -0.59 22.62 -12.48
CA VAL A 129 0.12 22.23 -13.71
C VAL A 129 1.46 22.98 -13.84
N GLU A 130 1.49 24.26 -13.47
CA GLU A 130 2.71 25.09 -13.50
C GLU A 130 3.72 24.66 -12.43
N GLU A 131 3.27 24.38 -11.20
CA GLU A 131 4.14 24.02 -10.07
C GLU A 131 4.69 22.59 -10.17
N LEU A 132 3.85 21.62 -10.53
CA LEU A 132 4.26 20.21 -10.60
C LEU A 132 4.99 19.87 -11.91
N GLY A 133 4.69 20.58 -12.99
CA GLY A 133 5.07 20.18 -14.35
C GLY A 133 4.11 19.14 -14.96
N LEU A 134 4.18 19.00 -16.28
CA LEU A 134 3.21 18.21 -17.06
C LEU A 134 3.16 16.73 -16.64
N LYS A 135 4.30 16.11 -16.39
CA LYS A 135 4.41 14.66 -16.11
C LYS A 135 3.78 14.33 -14.76
N GLU A 136 4.11 15.10 -13.74
CA GLU A 136 3.63 14.95 -12.37
C GLU A 136 2.15 15.32 -12.28
N ALA A 137 1.70 16.35 -12.99
CA ALA A 137 0.28 16.70 -13.10
C ALA A 137 -0.51 15.58 -13.79
N LEU A 138 0.07 14.93 -14.81
CA LEU A 138 -0.53 13.77 -15.46
C LEU A 138 -0.60 12.55 -14.53
N GLU A 139 0.46 12.28 -13.76
CA GLU A 139 0.47 11.22 -12.76
C GLU A 139 -0.59 11.46 -11.66
N LEU A 140 -0.78 12.70 -11.22
CA LEU A 140 -1.87 13.08 -10.32
C LEU A 140 -3.24 12.78 -10.95
N ALA A 141 -3.48 13.22 -12.19
CA ALA A 141 -4.74 13.00 -12.89
C ALA A 141 -5.04 11.50 -13.06
N VAL A 142 -4.05 10.71 -13.49
CA VAL A 142 -4.13 9.25 -13.61
C VAL A 142 -4.41 8.60 -12.26
N SER A 143 -3.71 9.04 -11.21
CA SER A 143 -3.93 8.54 -9.84
C SER A 143 -5.33 8.82 -9.33
N LEU A 144 -5.97 9.93 -9.73
CA LEU A 144 -7.34 10.27 -9.35
C LEU A 144 -8.40 9.42 -10.08
N LEU A 145 -8.05 8.82 -11.21
CA LEU A 145 -8.91 7.86 -11.92
C LEU A 145 -8.66 6.42 -11.48
N CYS A 146 -7.49 6.12 -10.92
CA CYS A 146 -7.14 4.79 -10.46
C CYS A 146 -7.95 4.40 -9.20
N PRO A 147 -8.80 3.36 -9.25
CA PRO A 147 -9.62 2.94 -8.11
C PRO A 147 -8.77 2.47 -6.91
N ILE A 148 -7.57 1.93 -7.18
CA ILE A 148 -6.63 1.49 -6.15
C ILE A 148 -6.07 2.71 -5.40
N CYS A 149 -5.57 3.72 -6.12
CA CYS A 149 -5.03 4.94 -5.53
C CYS A 149 -6.12 5.75 -4.82
N LEU A 150 -7.35 5.79 -5.34
CA LEU A 150 -8.47 6.46 -4.67
C LEU A 150 -8.73 5.86 -3.28
N LEU A 151 -8.56 4.55 -3.13
CA LEU A 151 -8.81 3.86 -1.88
C LEU A 151 -7.61 3.96 -0.92
N PHE A 152 -6.41 3.68 -1.40
CA PHE A 152 -5.21 3.54 -0.55
C PHE A 152 -4.29 4.77 -0.54
N GLY A 153 -4.47 5.70 -1.46
CA GLY A 153 -3.68 6.92 -1.64
C GLY A 153 -2.64 6.82 -2.76
N SER A 154 -2.12 7.98 -3.16
CA SER A 154 -0.99 8.15 -4.09
C SER A 154 0.08 9.05 -3.45
N ARG A 155 1.12 9.39 -4.20
CA ARG A 155 2.16 10.36 -3.76
C ARG A 155 1.63 11.77 -3.57
N TYR A 156 0.50 12.09 -4.20
CA TYR A 156 -0.04 13.45 -4.25
C TYR A 156 -1.23 13.65 -3.32
N TYR A 157 -1.87 12.57 -2.84
CA TYR A 157 -3.02 12.66 -1.96
C TYR A 157 -3.16 11.44 -1.05
N SER A 158 -3.71 11.69 0.15
CA SER A 158 -4.01 10.64 1.13
C SER A 158 -5.20 9.80 0.70
N GLY A 159 -5.09 8.48 0.87
CA GLY A 159 -6.17 7.53 0.59
C GLY A 159 -7.37 7.70 1.51
N LYS A 160 -8.50 7.09 1.12
CA LYS A 160 -9.74 7.09 1.92
C LYS A 160 -9.71 6.11 3.08
N ILE A 161 -8.89 5.05 2.99
CA ILE A 161 -8.73 4.08 4.07
C ILE A 161 -7.57 4.47 4.99
N LEU A 162 -7.89 4.59 6.28
CA LEU A 162 -6.94 4.64 7.38
C LEU A 162 -6.92 3.25 8.05
N ILE A 163 -5.72 2.72 8.24
CA ILE A 163 -5.46 1.49 9.00
C ILE A 163 -4.58 1.89 10.18
N THR A 164 -4.84 1.30 11.34
CA THR A 164 -4.04 1.49 12.56
C THR A 164 -3.23 0.23 12.84
N ASP A 165 -2.12 0.39 13.57
CA ASP A 165 -1.30 -0.73 14.00
C ASP A 165 -2.14 -1.67 14.87
N ALA A 166 -1.98 -2.97 14.66
CA ALA A 166 -2.67 -3.97 15.45
C ALA A 166 -1.75 -4.49 16.57
N ILE A 167 -2.23 -4.43 17.80
CA ILE A 167 -1.50 -4.88 19.00
C ILE A 167 -2.03 -6.24 19.48
N PRO A 168 -1.17 -7.11 20.03
CA PRO A 168 -1.59 -8.40 20.56
C PRO A 168 -2.33 -8.20 21.88
N VAL A 169 -3.55 -8.74 21.97
CA VAL A 169 -4.37 -8.75 23.17
C VAL A 169 -4.79 -10.17 23.53
N ASN A 170 -4.99 -10.42 24.83
CA ASN A 170 -5.59 -11.66 25.31
C ASN A 170 -7.12 -11.68 25.04
N LEU A 171 -7.77 -12.79 25.36
CA LEU A 171 -9.23 -12.95 25.23
C LEU A 171 -10.04 -11.87 25.99
N ASN A 172 -9.48 -11.36 27.08
CA ASN A 172 -10.08 -10.29 27.90
C ASN A 172 -9.82 -8.89 27.33
N GLY A 173 -9.03 -8.75 26.26
CA GLY A 173 -8.74 -7.48 25.59
C GLY A 173 -7.54 -6.71 26.15
N ASN A 174 -6.79 -7.26 27.10
CA ASN A 174 -5.61 -6.61 27.65
C ASN A 174 -4.37 -6.88 26.77
N PRO A 175 -3.50 -5.89 26.54
CA PRO A 175 -2.24 -6.09 25.83
C PRO A 175 -1.41 -7.22 26.45
N THR A 176 -0.96 -8.16 25.63
CA THR A 176 -0.21 -9.33 26.09
C THR A 176 0.92 -9.66 25.12
N SER A 177 2.07 -10.07 25.66
CA SER A 177 3.16 -10.54 24.80
C SER A 177 2.86 -11.95 24.29
N PRO A 178 2.88 -12.20 22.98
CA PRO A 178 2.64 -13.53 22.44
C PRO A 178 3.84 -14.46 22.61
N LYS A 179 3.57 -15.77 22.56
CA LYS A 179 4.64 -16.77 22.47
C LYS A 179 5.36 -16.60 21.14
N MET A 180 6.68 -16.44 21.21
CA MET A 180 7.55 -16.33 20.05
C MET A 180 8.55 -17.48 20.04
N GLU A 181 8.83 -17.99 18.85
CA GLU A 181 9.82 -19.03 18.62
C GLU A 181 10.77 -18.60 17.51
N MET A 182 11.87 -19.34 17.36
CA MET A 182 12.88 -19.12 16.34
C MET A 182 13.10 -20.40 15.56
N GLN A 183 13.22 -20.28 14.24
CA GLN A 183 13.55 -21.38 13.36
C GLN A 183 14.77 -21.03 12.52
N THR A 184 15.83 -21.84 12.63
CA THR A 184 17.01 -21.73 11.78
C THR A 184 16.70 -22.37 10.43
N CYS A 185 16.80 -21.59 9.38
CA CYS A 185 16.61 -21.99 8.00
C CYS A 185 17.98 -22.17 7.33
N THR A 186 18.09 -23.18 6.48
CA THR A 186 19.28 -23.42 5.66
C THR A 186 19.00 -23.08 4.21
N SER A 187 20.02 -22.54 3.54
CA SER A 187 19.98 -22.34 2.08
C SER A 187 20.73 -23.47 1.40
N ILE A 188 20.07 -24.12 0.44
CA ILE A 188 20.63 -25.26 -0.30
C ILE A 188 20.83 -24.84 -1.76
N SER A 189 22.07 -24.96 -2.25
CA SER A 189 22.35 -24.76 -3.68
C SER A 189 21.77 -25.92 -4.49
N ARG A 190 20.87 -25.63 -5.44
CA ARG A 190 20.29 -26.67 -6.30
C ARG A 190 21.30 -27.32 -7.25
N ILE A 191 22.38 -26.60 -7.58
CA ILE A 191 23.45 -27.09 -8.47
C ILE A 191 24.38 -28.02 -7.70
N CYS A 192 24.89 -27.58 -6.55
CA CYS A 192 25.87 -28.33 -5.78
C CYS A 192 25.23 -29.35 -4.81
N ARG A 193 23.91 -29.26 -4.57
CA ARG A 193 23.16 -30.03 -3.54
C ARG A 193 23.76 -29.96 -2.13
N THR A 194 24.57 -28.95 -1.87
CA THR A 194 25.22 -28.71 -0.58
C THR A 194 24.60 -27.51 0.13
N VAL A 195 24.71 -27.53 1.47
CA VAL A 195 24.36 -26.39 2.31
C VAL A 195 25.39 -25.30 2.08
N GLU A 196 24.92 -24.08 1.79
CA GLU A 196 25.80 -22.93 1.72
C GLU A 196 26.00 -22.35 3.13
N ALA A 197 27.13 -22.71 3.75
CA ALA A 197 27.45 -22.39 5.15
C ALA A 197 27.38 -20.89 5.50
N GLY A 198 27.53 -19.99 4.51
CA GLY A 198 27.41 -18.54 4.69
C GLY A 198 26.01 -17.96 4.51
N ARG A 199 24.98 -18.80 4.28
CA ARG A 199 23.59 -18.37 4.02
C ARG A 199 22.57 -18.99 4.99
N LEU A 200 23.02 -19.35 6.18
CA LEU A 200 22.13 -19.69 7.29
C LEU A 200 21.44 -18.42 7.79
N TYR A 201 20.15 -18.50 8.10
CA TYR A 201 19.43 -17.40 8.74
C TYR A 201 18.38 -17.96 9.69
N THR A 202 18.12 -17.23 10.77
CA THR A 202 17.12 -17.60 11.76
C THR A 202 15.94 -16.65 11.65
N VAL A 203 14.73 -17.20 11.56
CA VAL A 203 13.48 -16.44 11.51
C VAL A 203 12.81 -16.50 12.86
N GLN A 204 12.54 -15.34 13.46
CA GLN A 204 11.70 -15.23 14.64
C GLN A 204 10.23 -15.12 14.20
N TYR A 205 9.34 -15.89 14.80
CA TYR A 205 7.92 -15.86 14.47
C TYR A 205 7.03 -15.98 15.71
N ILE A 206 5.81 -15.53 15.56
CA ILE A 206 4.75 -15.57 16.56
C ILE A 206 3.99 -16.88 16.37
N VAL A 207 3.89 -17.68 17.43
CA VAL A 207 3.15 -18.94 17.42
C VAL A 207 1.65 -18.64 17.50
N PRO A 208 0.80 -19.36 16.74
CA PRO A 208 -0.64 -19.32 16.95
C PRO A 208 -0.96 -19.81 18.36
N ASP A 209 -1.43 -18.89 19.19
CA ASP A 209 -1.95 -19.16 20.53
C ASP A 209 -3.25 -18.38 20.70
N ASN A 210 -3.88 -18.41 21.87
CA ASN A 210 -5.11 -17.70 22.23
C ASN A 210 -4.93 -16.16 22.27
N ILE A 211 -4.43 -15.59 21.17
CA ILE A 211 -4.02 -14.21 21.00
C ILE A 211 -4.76 -13.64 19.80
N VAL A 212 -5.25 -12.43 20.01
CA VAL A 212 -6.00 -11.68 19.01
C VAL A 212 -5.27 -10.38 18.78
N TYR A 213 -5.12 -9.98 17.52
CA TYR A 213 -4.64 -8.65 17.17
C TYR A 213 -5.83 -7.73 16.94
N LYS A 214 -5.78 -6.54 17.55
CA LYS A 214 -6.79 -5.48 17.44
C LYS A 214 -6.15 -4.17 17.08
#